data_AF-A0A832GM95-F1
#
_entry.id   AF-A0A832GM95-F1
#
_cell.length_a   1.000
_cell.length_b   1.000
_cell.length_c   1.000
_cell.angle_alpha   90.00
_cell.angle_beta   90.00
_cell.angle_gamma   90.00
#
_symmetry.space_group_name_H-M   'P 1'
#
loop_
_entity.id
_entity.type
_entity.pdbx_description
1 polymer ?
#
loop_
_entity_poly.entity_id
_entity_poly.type
_entity_poly.pdbx_seq_one_letter_code
_entity_poly.pdbx_strand_id
1 'polypeptide(L)' 'MKPTIQKIQNFTVLSTVILASLSRLHAADIHVSPDGKDTNPGSAAAPLQTLTAARDAARKVAGREEVTPRGARAS' A
#
# COMPACT_ATOMS: atom_id res chain seq x y z
N MET A 1 28.01 12.82 -34.90
CA MET A 1 26.99 13.56 -34.12
C MET A 1 25.89 12.64 -33.56
N LYS A 2 26.25 11.60 -32.80
CA LYS A 2 25.31 10.62 -32.21
C LYS A 2 25.46 10.35 -30.69
N PRO A 3 26.57 10.70 -29.99
CA PRO A 3 26.71 10.29 -28.58
C PRO A 3 25.86 11.14 -27.61
N THR A 4 25.50 12.37 -27.97
CA THR A 4 24.67 13.27 -27.14
C THR A 4 23.21 12.82 -27.10
N ILE A 5 22.65 12.41 -28.24
CA ILE A 5 21.25 11.97 -28.36
C ILE A 5 21.05 10.60 -27.67
N GLN A 6 22.04 9.70 -27.76
CA GLN A 6 22.00 8.41 -27.06
C GLN A 6 22.02 8.57 -25.53
N LYS A 7 22.85 9.48 -25.01
CA LYS A 7 22.91 9.77 -23.57
C LYS A 7 21.59 10.33 -23.05
N ILE A 8 20.94 11.20 -23.82
CA ILE A 8 19.63 11.77 -23.49
C ILE A 8 18.54 10.69 -23.52
N GLN A 9 18.50 9.84 -24.56
CA GLN A 9 17.55 8.72 -24.63
C GLN A 9 17.71 7.75 -23.45
N ASN A 10 18.94 7.37 -23.10
CA ASN A 10 19.20 6.47 -21.98
C ASN A 10 18.77 7.11 -20.65
N PHE A 11 18.97 8.43 -20.50
CA PHE A 11 18.56 9.17 -19.31
C PHE A 11 17.03 9.26 -19.18
N THR A 12 16.32 9.52 -20.28
CA THR A 12 14.85 9.53 -20.30
C THR A 12 14.27 8.15 -19.99
N VAL A 13 14.82 7.09 -20.58
CA VAL A 13 14.37 5.71 -20.32
C VAL A 13 14.59 5.35 -18.84
N LEU A 14 15.77 5.65 -18.29
CA LEU A 14 16.08 5.38 -16.90
C LEU A 14 15.15 6.15 -15.94
N SER A 15 14.87 7.42 -16.25
CA SER A 15 13.93 8.24 -15.47
C SER A 15 12.51 7.66 -15.47
N THR A 16 12.00 7.23 -16.64
CA THR A 16 10.65 6.64 -16.73
C THR A 16 10.52 5.30 -16.00
N VAL A 17 11.55 4.45 -16.03
CA VAL A 17 11.56 3.17 -15.30
C VAL A 17 11.54 3.39 -13.79
N ILE A 18 12.30 4.37 -13.30
CA ILE A 18 12.31 4.73 -11.87
C ILE A 18 10.92 5.22 -11.46
N LEU A 19 10.32 6.16 -12.20
CA LEU A 19 9.01 6.72 -11.86
C LEU A 19 7.88 5.66 -11.87
N ALA A 20 7.92 4.69 -12.79
CA ALA A 20 6.97 3.58 -12.85
C ALA A 20 7.10 2.59 -11.68
N SER A 21 8.26 2.50 -11.04
CA SER A 21 8.46 1.62 -9.89
C SER A 21 7.89 2.18 -8.57
N LEU A 22 7.76 3.51 -8.46
CA LEU A 22 7.25 4.18 -7.26
C LEU A 22 5.71 4.26 -7.18
N SER A 23 4.98 3.88 -8.23
CA SER A 23 3.51 4.01 -8.30
C SER A 23 2.74 2.86 -7.64
N ARG A 24 3.41 1.96 -6.92
CA ARG A 24 2.72 0.93 -6.12
C ARG A 24 2.15 1.52 -4.83
N LEU A 25 1.04 2.24 -4.95
CA LEU A 25 0.20 2.64 -3.83
C LEU A 25 -0.56 1.40 -3.33
N HIS A 26 0.11 0.54 -2.57
CA HIS A 26 -0.53 -0.63 -1.99
C HIS A 26 -1.42 -0.18 -0.81
N ALA A 27 -2.73 -0.13 -1.04
CA ALA A 27 -3.68 -0.23 0.05
C ALA A 27 -3.56 -1.63 0.68
N ALA A 28 -3.60 -1.73 2.00
CA ALA A 28 -3.55 -3.02 2.68
C ALA A 28 -4.92 -3.72 2.57
N ASP A 29 -5.04 -4.66 1.62
CA ASP A 29 -6.26 -5.46 1.45
C ASP A 29 -6.34 -6.60 2.46
N ILE A 30 -7.37 -6.59 3.30
CA ILE A 30 -7.63 -7.62 4.31
C ILE A 30 -8.86 -8.42 3.90
N HIS A 31 -8.68 -9.72 3.72
CA HIS A 31 -9.70 -10.64 3.23
C HIS A 31 -10.35 -11.41 4.39
N VAL A 32 -11.69 -11.52 4.35
CA VAL A 32 -12.50 -12.21 5.36
C VAL A 32 -13.43 -13.20 4.66
N SER A 33 -13.53 -14.42 5.17
CA SER A 33 -14.42 -15.47 4.68
C SER A 33 -14.99 -16.28 5.85
N PRO A 34 -16.26 -16.70 5.80
CA PRO A 34 -16.85 -17.57 6.83
C PRO A 34 -16.08 -18.86 7.09
N ASP A 35 -15.41 -19.40 6.05
CA ASP A 35 -14.62 -20.63 6.10
C ASP A 35 -13.13 -20.38 6.42
N GLY A 36 -12.76 -19.13 6.73
CA GLY A 36 -11.40 -18.73 7.08
C GLY A 36 -10.97 -19.14 8.49
N LYS A 37 -9.83 -18.63 8.94
CA LYS A 37 -9.33 -18.79 10.33
C LYS A 37 -8.68 -17.51 10.81
N ASP A 38 -8.93 -17.12 12.06
CA ASP A 38 -8.35 -15.87 12.62
C ASP A 38 -6.84 -15.96 12.89
N THR A 39 -6.26 -17.16 12.78
CA THR A 39 -4.81 -17.37 12.76
C THR A 39 -4.18 -17.10 11.39
N ASN A 40 -4.98 -16.92 10.34
CA ASN A 40 -4.49 -16.66 8.99
C ASN A 40 -4.00 -15.20 8.86
N PRO A 41 -3.14 -14.91 7.87
CA PRO A 41 -2.64 -13.56 7.64
C PRO A 41 -3.69 -12.56 7.09
N GLY A 42 -4.87 -13.03 6.65
CA GLY A 42 -5.89 -12.16 6.04
C GLY A 42 -5.63 -11.82 4.57
N SER A 43 -4.90 -12.69 3.86
CA SER A 43 -4.71 -12.59 2.41
C SER A 43 -5.82 -13.32 1.65
N ALA A 44 -5.95 -13.08 0.34
CA ALA A 44 -6.92 -13.79 -0.49
C ALA A 44 -6.78 -15.33 -0.40
N ALA A 45 -5.54 -15.84 -0.31
CA ALA A 45 -5.27 -17.27 -0.20
C ALA A 45 -5.51 -17.83 1.21
N ALA A 46 -5.48 -16.98 2.23
CA ALA A 46 -5.67 -17.35 3.62
C ALA A 46 -6.45 -16.24 4.35
N PRO A 47 -7.79 -16.21 4.16
CA PRO A 47 -8.63 -15.16 4.72
C PRO A 47 -8.83 -15.35 6.23
N LEU A 48 -9.11 -14.25 6.92
CA LEU A 48 -9.57 -14.25 8.31
C LEU A 48 -11.01 -14.76 8.39
N GLN A 49 -11.42 -15.23 9.57
CA GLN A 49 -12.78 -15.72 9.78
C GLN A 49 -13.70 -14.60 10.27
N THR A 50 -13.22 -13.76 11.17
CA THR A 50 -14.03 -12.75 11.85
C THR A 50 -13.65 -11.32 11.47
N LEU A 51 -14.67 -10.44 11.50
CA LEU A 51 -14.45 -9.00 11.35
C LEU A 51 -13.65 -8.40 12.50
N THR A 52 -13.70 -9.00 13.69
CA THR A 52 -12.89 -8.59 14.85
C THR A 52 -11.40 -8.76 14.53
N ALA A 53 -11.00 -9.92 14.03
CA ALA A 53 -9.62 -10.16 13.61
C ALA A 53 -9.21 -9.26 12.44
N ALA A 54 -10.11 -9.03 11.47
CA ALA A 54 -9.85 -8.13 10.36
C ALA A 54 -9.63 -6.69 10.80
N ARG A 55 -10.45 -6.17 11.74
CA ARG A 55 -10.27 -4.85 12.35
C ARG A 55 -8.94 -4.75 13.08
N ASP A 56 -8.60 -5.76 13.86
CA ASP A 56 -7.37 -5.76 14.65
C ASP A 56 -6.12 -5.86 13.74
N ALA A 57 -6.22 -6.58 12.63
CA ALA A 57 -5.21 -6.57 11.57
C ALA A 57 -5.13 -5.20 10.87
N ALA A 58 -6.26 -4.57 10.56
CA ALA A 58 -6.32 -3.23 9.96
C ALA A 58 -5.65 -2.19 10.85
N ARG A 59 -5.84 -2.25 12.17
CA ARG A 59 -5.19 -1.34 13.13
C ARG A 59 -3.66 -1.42 13.14
N LYS A 60 -3.07 -2.56 12.75
CA LYS A 60 -1.61 -2.71 12.67
C LYS A 60 -1.02 -1.99 11.46
N VAL A 61 -1.83 -1.74 10.44
CA VAL A 61 -1.41 -1.11 9.17
C VAL A 61 -1.96 0.31 9.02
N ALA A 62 -3.07 0.64 9.70
CA ALA A 62 -3.68 1.97 9.74
C ALA A 62 -2.89 2.94 10.64
N GLY A 63 -2.92 4.24 10.30
CA GLY A 63 -2.23 5.30 11.07
C GLY A 63 -0.91 5.79 10.46
N ARG A 64 -0.60 5.41 9.21
CA ARG A 64 0.50 5.98 8.42
C ARG A 64 0.14 7.29 7.71
N GLU A 65 -1.13 7.69 7.79
CA GLU A 65 -1.66 8.90 7.16
C GLU A 65 -2.09 9.89 8.26
N GLU A 66 -1.80 11.18 8.07
CA GLU A 66 -2.15 12.23 9.00
C GLU A 66 -3.67 12.42 9.01
N VAL A 67 -4.31 12.03 10.11
CA VAL A 67 -5.75 12.25 10.31
C VAL A 67 -5.89 13.46 11.22
N THR A 68 -6.13 14.65 10.67
CA THR A 68 -6.48 15.83 11.49
C THR A 68 -7.85 15.60 12.12
N PRO A 69 -7.96 15.45 13.46
CA PRO A 69 -9.25 15.30 14.10
C PRO A 69 -10.00 16.62 13.96
N ARG A 70 -11.15 16.61 13.28
CA ARG A 70 -12.06 17.76 13.18
C ARG A 70 -12.70 18.01 14.54
N GLY A 71 -11.94 18.56 15.48
CA GLY A 71 -12.37 18.76 16.87
C GLY A 71 -11.26 19.16 17.85
N ALA A 72 -9.98 19.06 17.50
CA ALA A 72 -8.89 19.49 18.38
C ALA A 72 -8.70 21.03 18.33
N ARG A 73 -9.68 21.77 18.85
CA ARG A 73 -9.47 23.18 19.23
C ARG A 73 -8.71 23.15 20.56
N ALA A 74 -7.43 23.50 20.53
CA ALA A 74 -6.63 23.71 21.73
C ALA A 74 -7.36 24.74 22.63
N SER A 75 -7.61 24.33 23.87
CA SER A 75 -8.08 25.20 24.96
C SER A 75 -6.89 25.83 25.66
#